data_AF-A0AAU6WT75-F1
#
_entry.id   AF-A0AAU6WT75-F1
#
_cell.length_a   1.000
_cell.length_b   1.000
_cell.length_c   1.000
_cell.angle_alpha   90.00
_cell.angle_beta   90.00
_cell.angle_gamma   90.00
#
_symmetry.space_group_name_H-M   'P 1'
#
loop_
_entity.id
_entity.type
_entity.pdbx_description
1 polymer ?
#
loop_
_entity_poly.entity_id
_entity_poly.type
_entity_poly.pdbx_seq_one_letter_code
_entity_poly.pdbx_strand_id
1 'polypeptide(L)'
;MKYVIIFFSAFLLVACKKDKETISGSAKKDSVTIVQDTVKAETSSGKILVDTFPFPKEIKECSCYFAKNKTDFENEKYIYADDAGKTAYMKLDGKRVAMNLISSSDMEVDEELSKEIESGDYKISVQGKKIKSEEALLFEGTIRIEKPDGTVVTLPIYGECGC
;
A
#
# COMPACT_ATOMS: atom_id res chain seq x y z
N MET A 1 50.65 -8.56 -27.10
CA MET A 1 51.30 -9.46 -26.14
C MET A 1 50.22 -10.31 -25.51
N LYS A 2 50.47 -11.62 -25.41
CA LYS A 2 49.51 -12.70 -25.20
C LYS A 2 49.90 -13.36 -23.89
N TYR A 3 49.05 -13.31 -22.86
CA TYR A 3 49.16 -14.22 -21.72
C TYR A 3 47.76 -14.62 -21.25
N VAL A 4 47.47 -15.88 -21.57
CA VAL A 4 46.41 -16.72 -21.04
C VAL A 4 46.93 -17.32 -19.74
N ILE A 5 46.18 -17.23 -18.64
CA ILE A 5 46.27 -18.21 -17.54
C ILE A 5 44.84 -18.54 -17.08
N ILE A 6 44.41 -19.72 -17.52
CA ILE A 6 43.32 -20.57 -17.01
C ILE A 6 43.81 -21.20 -15.70
N PHE A 7 42.98 -21.32 -14.66
CA PHE A 7 42.98 -22.35 -13.58
C PHE A 7 41.86 -21.89 -12.59
N PHE A 8 40.92 -22.67 -12.06
CA PHE A 8 40.73 -24.11 -12.02
C PHE A 8 39.25 -24.41 -11.69
N SER A 9 38.82 -25.58 -12.13
CA SER A 9 37.47 -26.12 -12.10
C SER A 9 37.11 -26.88 -10.81
N ALA A 10 35.81 -26.84 -10.52
CA ALA A 10 34.93 -27.93 -10.06
C ALA A 10 34.71 -28.22 -8.57
N PHE A 11 33.49 -28.78 -8.37
CA PHE A 11 32.92 -29.55 -7.27
C PHE A 11 32.08 -28.76 -6.24
N LEU A 12 30.87 -29.15 -5.81
CA LEU A 12 30.00 -30.33 -6.04
C LEU A 12 28.54 -30.00 -5.68
N LEU A 13 27.66 -30.82 -6.26
CA LEU A 13 26.22 -30.93 -6.06
C LEU A 13 25.85 -31.43 -4.65
N VAL A 14 24.79 -30.86 -4.04
CA VAL A 14 23.95 -31.49 -3.00
C VAL A 14 22.51 -30.97 -3.19
N ALA A 15 21.66 -31.68 -3.95
CA ALA A 15 20.75 -32.77 -3.58
C ALA A 15 19.38 -32.29 -3.03
N CYS A 16 18.33 -32.48 -3.85
CA CYS A 16 16.93 -32.47 -3.41
C CYS A 16 16.67 -33.61 -2.42
N LYS A 17 15.88 -33.34 -1.38
CA LYS A 17 14.95 -34.33 -0.83
C LYS A 17 13.54 -33.76 -0.82
N LYS A 18 12.66 -34.57 -1.41
CA LYS A 18 11.23 -34.40 -1.59
C LYS A 18 10.63 -35.54 -0.78
N ASP A 19 10.00 -35.23 0.34
CA ASP A 19 9.21 -36.21 1.07
C ASP A 19 7.74 -35.79 1.01
N LYS A 20 7.02 -36.50 0.13
CA LYS A 20 5.58 -36.71 0.20
C LYS A 20 5.39 -37.92 1.11
N GLU A 21 4.62 -37.79 2.18
CA GLU A 21 3.99 -38.96 2.80
C GLU A 21 2.49 -38.97 2.48
N THR A 22 2.06 -40.11 1.95
CA THR A 22 0.69 -40.52 1.71
C THR A 22 0.39 -41.68 2.67
N ILE A 23 -0.57 -41.45 3.56
CA ILE A 23 -1.60 -42.37 4.10
C ILE A 23 -1.26 -43.87 4.25
N SER A 24 -1.32 -44.37 5.50
CA SER A 24 -1.98 -45.63 5.93
C SER A 24 -1.81 -45.76 7.46
N GLY A 25 -2.76 -46.09 8.32
CA GLY A 25 -4.15 -46.48 8.21
C GLY A 25 -4.73 -46.85 9.59
N SER A 26 -6.04 -47.13 9.61
CA SER A 26 -6.80 -47.93 10.58
C SER A 26 -7.41 -47.29 11.86
N ALA A 27 -8.71 -46.98 11.72
CA ALA A 27 -9.85 -47.50 12.48
C ALA A 27 -10.13 -47.07 13.95
N LYS A 28 -11.28 -46.35 14.04
CA LYS A 28 -12.33 -46.33 15.08
C LYS A 28 -11.97 -45.88 16.51
N LYS A 29 -12.56 -44.73 16.91
CA LYS A 29 -13.68 -44.68 17.86
C LYS A 29 -14.30 -43.28 17.91
N ASP A 30 -15.61 -43.27 17.71
CA ASP A 30 -16.66 -42.39 18.23
C ASP A 30 -16.24 -41.11 18.96
N SER A 31 -16.53 -39.96 18.34
CA SER A 31 -17.46 -38.97 18.92
C SER A 31 -17.72 -37.89 17.89
N VAL A 32 -18.98 -37.80 17.47
CA VAL A 32 -19.51 -36.65 16.73
C VAL A 32 -19.41 -35.45 17.65
N THR A 33 -18.38 -34.64 17.45
CA THR A 33 -18.41 -33.25 17.90
C THR A 33 -18.58 -32.42 16.65
N ILE A 34 -19.81 -31.95 16.42
CA ILE A 34 -20.07 -30.89 15.45
C ILE A 34 -19.32 -29.67 16.00
N VAL A 35 -18.07 -29.51 15.55
CA VAL A 35 -17.39 -28.23 15.63
C VAL A 35 -18.10 -27.40 14.58
N GLN A 36 -19.10 -26.67 15.06
CA GLN A 36 -19.70 -25.55 14.37
C GLN A 36 -18.55 -24.55 14.15
N ASP A 37 -17.84 -24.74 13.04
CA ASP A 37 -16.79 -23.83 12.58
C ASP A 37 -17.50 -22.58 12.08
N THR A 38 -18.02 -21.84 13.06
CA THR A 38 -18.40 -20.46 12.90
C THR A 38 -17.08 -19.81 12.61
N VAL A 39 -16.79 -19.61 11.32
CA VAL A 39 -15.85 -18.60 10.87
C VAL A 39 -16.33 -17.33 11.54
N LYS A 40 -15.75 -17.08 12.71
CA LYS A 40 -15.85 -15.83 13.42
C LYS A 40 -15.19 -14.89 12.45
N ALA A 41 -16.01 -14.26 11.61
CA ALA A 41 -15.61 -13.04 10.93
C ALA A 41 -14.99 -12.22 12.04
N GLU A 42 -13.68 -12.04 11.95
CA GLU A 42 -12.99 -11.09 12.79
C GLU A 42 -13.60 -9.76 12.40
N THR A 43 -14.63 -9.36 13.15
CA THR A 43 -15.10 -7.99 13.18
C THR A 43 -13.90 -7.21 13.69
N SER A 44 -13.07 -6.79 12.73
CA SER A 44 -11.90 -5.96 12.96
C SER A 44 -12.36 -4.81 13.83
N SER A 45 -11.80 -4.75 15.03
CA SER A 45 -12.10 -3.76 16.03
C SER A 45 -11.73 -2.38 15.49
N GLY A 46 -12.73 -1.66 14.97
CA GLY A 46 -12.94 -0.21 15.07
C GLY A 46 -11.94 0.75 14.44
N LYS A 47 -10.84 0.29 13.80
CA LYS A 47 -9.85 1.20 13.22
C LYS A 47 -9.41 0.75 11.83
N ILE A 48 -9.48 1.69 10.87
CA ILE A 48 -8.93 1.52 9.52
C ILE A 48 -7.40 1.50 9.64
N LEU A 49 -6.76 0.43 9.19
CA LEU A 49 -5.30 0.34 9.15
C LEU A 49 -4.78 0.96 7.86
N VAL A 50 -3.87 1.93 8.00
CA VAL A 50 -3.22 2.60 6.86
C VAL A 50 -1.74 2.27 6.89
N ASP A 51 -1.35 1.37 5.99
CA ASP A 51 0.01 0.89 5.84
C ASP A 51 0.78 1.76 4.86
N THR A 52 2.11 1.67 4.95
CA THR A 52 3.01 2.28 3.98
C THR A 52 3.27 1.33 2.81
N PHE A 53 3.55 1.89 1.65
CA PHE A 53 3.92 1.17 0.43
C PHE A 53 4.92 2.00 -0.40
N PRO A 54 5.77 1.34 -1.22
CA PRO A 54 6.69 2.05 -2.11
C PRO A 54 5.92 2.73 -3.25
N PHE A 55 6.57 3.66 -3.96
CA PHE A 55 5.95 4.34 -5.09
C PHE A 55 5.40 3.35 -6.14
N PRO A 56 4.13 3.49 -6.57
CA PRO A 56 3.53 2.64 -7.60
C PRO A 56 4.29 2.66 -8.92
N LYS A 57 4.68 1.48 -9.42
CA LYS A 57 5.36 1.35 -10.72
C LYS A 57 4.43 1.64 -11.92
N GLU A 58 3.14 1.69 -11.67
CA GLU A 58 2.11 1.98 -12.65
C GLU A 58 2.06 3.47 -13.01
N ILE A 59 2.49 4.34 -12.10
CA ILE A 59 2.56 5.78 -12.32
C ILE A 59 3.87 6.11 -13.04
N LYS A 60 3.78 6.81 -14.18
CA LYS A 60 4.94 7.07 -15.06
C LYS A 60 5.14 8.55 -15.43
N GLU A 61 4.13 9.37 -15.20
CA GLU A 61 4.11 10.77 -15.61
C GLU A 61 3.82 11.61 -14.37
N CYS A 62 2.73 12.36 -14.40
CA CYS A 62 2.26 13.13 -13.27
C CYS A 62 1.90 12.26 -12.08
N SER A 63 2.18 12.77 -10.88
CA SER A 63 1.80 12.08 -9.66
C SER A 63 1.60 13.02 -8.49
N CYS A 64 0.73 12.62 -7.57
CA CYS A 64 0.72 13.14 -6.21
C CYS A 64 0.98 11.99 -5.25
N TYR A 65 1.91 12.14 -4.31
CA TYR A 65 2.28 11.07 -3.39
C TYR A 65 2.59 11.63 -2.01
N PHE A 66 2.02 10.98 -0.99
CA PHE A 66 2.01 11.49 0.38
C PHE A 66 2.46 10.42 1.37
N ALA A 67 3.27 10.84 2.33
CA ALA A 67 3.63 10.07 3.52
C ALA A 67 3.04 10.75 4.78
N LYS A 68 3.16 10.10 5.95
CA LYS A 68 2.63 10.64 7.22
C LYS A 68 3.37 11.88 7.72
N ASN A 69 4.63 12.04 7.31
CA ASN A 69 5.54 13.09 7.73
C ASN A 69 6.73 13.14 6.77
N LYS A 70 7.56 14.19 6.89
CA LYS A 70 8.76 14.39 6.07
C LYS A 70 9.75 13.23 6.14
N THR A 71 10.01 12.67 7.32
CA THR A 71 10.94 11.54 7.47
C THR A 71 10.45 10.31 6.70
N ASP A 72 9.17 9.96 6.79
CA ASP A 72 8.60 8.86 6.02
C ASP A 72 8.62 9.14 4.52
N PHE A 73 8.41 10.39 4.10
CA PHE A 73 8.48 10.81 2.70
C PHE A 73 9.89 10.62 2.12
N GLU A 74 10.92 11.09 2.83
CA GLU A 74 12.33 10.93 2.45
C GLU A 74 12.80 9.47 2.42
N ASN A 75 12.11 8.59 3.16
CA ASN A 75 12.37 7.15 3.17
C ASN A 75 11.43 6.36 2.24
N GLU A 76 10.70 7.05 1.34
CA GLU A 76 9.79 6.45 0.35
C GLU A 76 8.68 5.59 0.97
N LYS A 77 8.22 5.96 2.17
CA LYS A 77 7.16 5.28 2.92
C LYS A 77 5.83 6.00 2.75
N TYR A 78 5.23 5.85 1.57
CA TYR A 78 4.00 6.53 1.21
C TYR A 78 2.77 5.82 1.77
N ILE A 79 1.72 6.59 2.07
CA ILE A 79 0.40 6.10 2.45
C ILE A 79 -0.65 6.35 1.37
N TYR A 80 -0.30 7.16 0.36
CA TYR A 80 -1.13 7.51 -0.77
C TYR A 80 -0.26 7.84 -1.97
N ALA A 81 -0.71 7.46 -3.16
CA ALA A 81 -0.18 7.94 -4.42
C ALA A 81 -1.29 7.97 -5.48
N ASP A 82 -1.33 8.97 -6.36
CA ASP A 82 -2.21 9.01 -7.53
C ASP A 82 -1.45 9.39 -8.79
N ASP A 83 -2.02 9.06 -9.94
CA ASP A 83 -1.48 9.36 -11.27
C ASP A 83 -1.84 10.78 -11.79
N ALA A 84 -2.28 11.67 -10.90
CA ALA A 84 -2.88 12.98 -11.18
C ALA A 84 -4.01 12.96 -12.25
N GLY A 85 -4.51 11.78 -12.59
CA GLY A 85 -5.49 11.56 -13.63
C GLY A 85 -6.76 10.95 -13.05
N LYS A 86 -6.78 9.62 -12.96
CA LYS A 86 -7.99 8.87 -12.58
C LYS A 86 -7.78 7.91 -11.43
N THR A 87 -6.56 7.48 -11.17
CA THR A 87 -6.31 6.35 -10.27
C THR A 87 -5.51 6.79 -9.05
N ALA A 88 -6.07 6.54 -7.87
CA ALA A 88 -5.39 6.65 -6.60
C ALA A 88 -5.10 5.26 -6.01
N TYR A 89 -4.02 5.15 -5.24
CA TYR A 89 -3.54 3.93 -4.64
C TYR A 89 -3.29 4.15 -3.15
N MET A 90 -3.76 3.21 -2.34
CA MET A 90 -3.46 3.13 -0.91
C MET A 90 -3.28 1.68 -0.48
N LYS A 91 -2.68 1.47 0.69
CA LYS A 91 -2.67 0.16 1.35
C LYS A 91 -3.51 0.24 2.63
N LEU A 92 -4.74 -0.27 2.54
CA LEU A 92 -5.76 -0.22 3.60
C LEU A 92 -6.07 -1.63 4.08
N ASP A 93 -6.09 -1.81 5.41
CA ASP A 93 -6.36 -3.11 6.04
C ASP A 93 -5.52 -4.25 5.46
N GLY A 94 -4.22 -3.99 5.25
CA GLY A 94 -3.26 -4.94 4.70
C GLY A 94 -3.34 -5.15 3.19
N LYS A 95 -4.34 -4.57 2.51
CA LYS A 95 -4.60 -4.75 1.07
C LYS A 95 -4.26 -3.50 0.29
N ARG A 96 -3.59 -3.67 -0.86
CA ARG A 96 -3.42 -2.59 -1.83
C ARG A 96 -4.75 -2.38 -2.57
N VAL A 97 -5.25 -1.16 -2.55
CA VAL A 97 -6.52 -0.76 -3.19
C VAL A 97 -6.22 0.31 -4.23
N ALA A 98 -6.77 0.12 -5.44
CA ALA A 98 -6.83 1.14 -6.47
C ALA A 98 -8.24 1.74 -6.48
N MET A 99 -8.34 3.06 -6.55
CA MET A 99 -9.56 3.83 -6.30
C MET A 99 -9.68 4.94 -7.33
N ASN A 100 -10.90 5.46 -7.49
CA ASN A 100 -11.16 6.52 -8.46
C ASN A 100 -10.91 7.88 -7.81
N LEU A 101 -10.06 8.68 -8.43
CA LEU A 101 -9.94 10.11 -8.14
C LEU A 101 -11.18 10.80 -8.73
N ILE A 102 -12.01 11.35 -7.85
CA ILE A 102 -13.29 11.98 -8.22
C ILE A 102 -13.07 13.46 -8.54
N SER A 103 -12.24 14.13 -7.76
CA SER A 103 -11.87 15.52 -7.98
C SER A 103 -10.49 15.83 -7.40
N SER A 104 -9.85 16.88 -7.94
CA SER A 104 -8.61 17.46 -7.46
C SER A 104 -8.66 18.98 -7.69
N SER A 105 -8.13 19.77 -6.75
CA SER A 105 -7.92 21.21 -6.92
C SER A 105 -6.84 21.49 -7.96
N ASP A 106 -6.89 22.70 -8.52
CA ASP A 106 -5.80 23.29 -9.30
C ASP A 106 -4.75 23.85 -8.33
N MET A 107 -3.78 23.00 -8.00
CA MET A 107 -2.75 23.28 -7.00
C MET A 107 -1.69 24.30 -7.48
N GLU A 108 -1.62 24.58 -8.78
CA GLU A 108 -0.73 25.61 -9.33
C GLU A 108 -1.26 27.02 -9.07
N VAL A 109 -2.59 27.17 -9.07
CA VAL A 109 -3.26 28.47 -8.94
C VAL A 109 -3.60 28.78 -7.48
N ASP A 110 -4.18 27.82 -6.76
CA ASP A 110 -4.83 28.11 -5.48
C ASP A 110 -3.93 27.93 -4.26
N GLU A 111 -2.70 27.40 -4.43
CA GLU A 111 -1.79 26.98 -3.35
C GLU A 111 -2.42 26.01 -2.32
N GLU A 112 -3.62 25.51 -2.61
CA GLU A 112 -4.42 24.62 -1.78
C GLU A 112 -4.56 23.26 -2.46
N LEU A 113 -4.41 22.21 -1.66
CA LEU A 113 -4.62 20.83 -2.05
C LEU A 113 -5.99 20.40 -1.55
N SER A 114 -6.86 19.98 -2.46
CA SER A 114 -8.12 19.31 -2.14
C SER A 114 -8.33 18.17 -3.12
N LYS A 115 -8.51 16.94 -2.63
CA LYS A 115 -8.84 15.78 -3.47
C LYS A 115 -9.94 14.96 -2.82
N GLU A 116 -10.85 14.46 -3.65
CA GLU A 116 -11.88 13.50 -3.23
C GLU A 116 -11.67 12.20 -4.01
N ILE A 117 -11.62 11.08 -3.29
CA ILE A 117 -11.35 9.75 -3.81
C ILE A 117 -12.42 8.80 -3.26
N GLU A 118 -12.93 7.91 -4.12
CA GLU A 118 -13.93 6.93 -3.70
C GLU A 118 -13.62 5.53 -4.24
N SER A 119 -13.98 4.55 -3.41
CA SER A 119 -14.18 3.16 -3.79
C SER A 119 -15.44 2.65 -3.10
N GLY A 120 -15.99 1.51 -3.53
CA GLY A 120 -17.19 0.95 -2.90
C GLY A 120 -17.09 0.75 -1.38
N ASP A 121 -15.86 0.62 -0.86
CA ASP A 121 -15.57 0.35 0.54
C ASP A 121 -15.02 1.56 1.32
N TYR A 122 -14.67 2.67 0.63
CA TYR A 122 -14.00 3.82 1.26
C TYR A 122 -14.34 5.14 0.59
N LYS A 123 -14.55 6.18 1.40
CA LYS A 123 -14.52 7.59 1.00
C LYS A 123 -13.30 8.25 1.59
N ILE A 124 -12.54 8.96 0.76
CA ILE A 124 -11.27 9.56 1.17
C ILE A 124 -11.23 11.00 0.72
N SER A 125 -10.92 11.90 1.64
CA SER A 125 -10.64 13.31 1.35
C SER A 125 -9.23 13.69 1.75
N VAL A 126 -8.55 14.41 0.87
CA VAL A 126 -7.20 14.94 1.10
C VAL A 126 -7.31 16.45 1.11
N GLN A 127 -6.80 17.09 2.15
CA GLN A 127 -6.78 18.55 2.27
C GLN A 127 -5.40 19.00 2.73
N GLY A 128 -4.87 20.06 2.14
CA GLY A 128 -3.56 20.57 2.52
C GLY A 128 -3.26 21.94 1.92
N LYS A 129 -2.08 22.45 2.27
CA LYS A 129 -1.57 23.72 1.76
C LYS A 129 -0.16 23.54 1.25
N LYS A 130 0.16 24.28 0.19
CA LYS A 130 1.51 24.35 -0.35
C LYS A 130 2.43 24.92 0.72
N ILE A 131 3.57 24.26 0.93
CA ILE A 131 4.65 24.79 1.76
C ILE A 131 5.67 25.47 0.87
N LYS A 132 6.31 26.54 1.38
CA LYS A 132 7.33 27.27 0.61
C LYS A 132 8.51 26.36 0.32
N SER A 133 8.70 26.08 -0.96
CA SER A 133 9.79 25.30 -1.53
C SER A 133 10.15 25.93 -2.88
N GLU A 134 11.44 26.01 -3.19
CA GLU A 134 11.94 26.71 -4.39
C GLU A 134 11.66 25.96 -5.69
N GLU A 135 11.50 24.62 -5.63
CA GLU A 135 11.49 23.78 -6.84
C GLU A 135 10.42 22.67 -6.85
N ALA A 136 9.75 22.37 -5.73
CA ALA A 136 8.77 21.29 -5.63
C ALA A 136 7.42 21.79 -5.10
N LEU A 137 6.31 21.33 -5.70
CA LEU A 137 4.97 21.55 -5.14
C LEU A 137 4.78 20.61 -3.95
N LEU A 138 5.38 21.00 -2.82
CA LEU A 138 5.27 20.29 -1.57
C LEU A 138 4.04 20.76 -0.81
N PHE A 139 3.35 19.83 -0.15
CA PHE A 139 2.13 20.06 0.61
C PHE A 139 2.21 19.43 1.99
N GLU A 140 1.60 20.11 2.96
CA GLU A 140 1.27 19.57 4.28
C GLU A 140 -0.23 19.65 4.52
N GLY A 141 -0.77 18.67 5.23
CA GLY A 141 -2.21 18.66 5.52
C GLY A 141 -2.69 17.39 6.20
N THR A 142 -3.88 16.93 5.80
CA THR A 142 -4.50 15.72 6.32
C THR A 142 -5.17 14.89 5.23
N ILE A 143 -5.17 13.57 5.43
CA ILE A 143 -6.01 12.62 4.71
C ILE A 143 -7.03 12.03 5.68
N ARG A 144 -8.31 12.08 5.32
CA ARG A 144 -9.42 11.50 6.07
C ARG A 144 -9.98 10.32 5.27
N ILE A 145 -10.17 9.19 5.93
CA ILE A 145 -10.66 7.94 5.33
C ILE A 145 -11.87 7.48 6.13
N GLU A 146 -12.96 7.19 5.44
CA GLU A 146 -14.25 6.79 6.01
C GLU A 146 -14.75 5.50 5.35
N LYS A 147 -15.25 4.57 6.18
CA LYS A 147 -15.96 3.37 5.75
C LYS A 147 -17.48 3.58 5.77
N PRO A 148 -18.27 2.80 5.02
CA PRO A 148 -19.73 2.84 5.06
C PRO A 148 -20.35 2.60 6.44
N ASP A 149 -19.64 1.90 7.34
CA ASP A 149 -20.07 1.66 8.72
C ASP A 149 -19.88 2.88 9.66
N GLY A 150 -19.35 3.99 9.14
CA GLY A 150 -19.08 5.21 9.88
C GLY A 150 -17.72 5.25 10.58
N THR A 151 -16.88 4.22 10.44
CA THR A 151 -15.51 4.24 10.95
C THR A 151 -14.69 5.29 10.19
N VAL A 152 -13.97 6.15 10.92
CA VAL A 152 -13.16 7.22 10.35
C VAL A 152 -11.75 7.20 10.94
N VAL A 153 -10.75 7.43 10.09
CA VAL A 153 -9.39 7.80 10.50
C VAL A 153 -8.93 9.04 9.77
N THR A 154 -8.26 9.95 10.49
CA THR A 154 -7.58 11.12 9.90
C THR A 154 -6.10 11.05 10.24
N LEU A 155 -5.25 11.23 9.24
CA LEU A 155 -3.80 11.19 9.38
C LEU A 155 -3.19 12.48 8.80
N PRO A 156 -2.07 12.98 9.37
CA PRO A 156 -1.31 14.02 8.72
C PRO A 156 -0.70 13.51 7.41
N ILE A 157 -0.46 14.42 6.48
CA ILE A 157 0.27 14.15 5.25
C ILE A 157 1.39 15.16 5.04
N TYR A 158 2.45 14.67 4.41
CA TYR A 158 3.53 15.44 3.80
C TYR A 158 3.84 14.80 2.45
N GLY A 159 3.92 15.60 1.40
CA GLY A 159 4.43 15.08 0.15
C GLY A 159 4.29 16.04 -1.02
N GLU A 160 4.34 15.49 -2.22
CA GLU A 160 4.58 16.25 -3.43
C GLU A 160 3.55 15.91 -4.50
N CYS A 161 3.22 16.91 -5.30
CA CYS A 161 2.53 16.73 -6.57
C CYS A 161 3.41 17.27 -7.70
N GLY A 162 3.46 16.61 -8.84
CA GLY A 162 4.25 17.10 -9.96
C GLY A 162 4.05 16.33 -11.25
N CYS A 163 4.38 17.00 -12.34
CA CYS A 163 4.59 16.52 -13.71
C CYS A 163 5.95 17.11 -14.15
#